data_AF-A0A5E8HJZ1-F1
#
_entry.id   AF-A0A5E8HJZ1-F1
#
_cell.length_a   1.000
_cell.length_b   1.000
_cell.length_c   1.000
_cell.angle_alpha   90.00
_cell.angle_beta   90.00
_cell.angle_gamma   90.00
#
_symmetry.space_group_name_H-M   'P 1'
#
loop_
_entity.id
_entity.type
_entity.pdbx_description
1 polymer ?
#
loop_
_entity_poly.entity_id
_entity_poly.type
_entity_poly.pdbx_seq_one_letter_code
_entity_poly.pdbx_strand_id
1 'polypeptide(L)'
;MSLFTYKKRFLELHVPKEEPTGDYQISWIGPKWFQWSAKTGLQFLHFRHWWGKSFQGKMEAINLFQNPKDLSFSQKYKMQISFEISCLDGKPSLFLRYTKEAPFPWPYFVDEFRVLNDKELLGLSYPKFAPFLGLPFLIRKQDSK
;
A
#
# COMPACT_ATOMS: atom_id res chain seq x y z
N MET A 1 -14.52 1.10 -12.23
CA MET A 1 -14.63 2.33 -11.44
C MET A 1 -13.48 3.27 -11.78
N SER A 2 -13.70 4.58 -11.71
CA SER A 2 -12.64 5.57 -11.93
C SER A 2 -11.76 5.73 -10.69
N LEU A 3 -10.57 6.32 -10.85
CA LEU A 3 -9.68 6.64 -9.72
C LEU A 3 -10.36 7.58 -8.72
N PHE A 4 -11.15 8.52 -9.22
CA PHE A 4 -11.92 9.45 -8.39
C PHE A 4 -12.94 8.73 -7.51
N THR A 5 -13.62 7.70 -8.03
CA THR A 5 -14.56 6.91 -7.22
C THR A 5 -13.85 6.20 -6.06
N TYR A 6 -12.66 5.65 -6.28
CA TYR A 6 -11.88 5.01 -5.20
C TYR A 6 -11.35 6.03 -4.19
N LYS A 7 -10.89 7.20 -4.64
CA LYS A 7 -10.53 8.30 -3.73
C LYS A 7 -11.72 8.70 -2.85
N LYS A 8 -12.89 8.95 -3.45
CA LYS A 8 -14.10 9.29 -2.69
C LYS A 8 -14.44 8.21 -1.67
N ARG A 9 -14.37 6.94 -2.11
CA ARG A 9 -14.62 5.81 -1.21
C ARG A 9 -13.64 5.80 -0.03
N PHE A 10 -12.35 6.01 -0.27
CA PHE A 10 -11.33 6.06 0.79
C PHE A 10 -11.68 7.08 1.89
N LEU A 11 -12.15 8.28 1.53
CA LEU A 11 -12.50 9.34 2.49
C LEU A 11 -13.69 8.97 3.40
N GLU A 12 -14.52 7.99 2.99
CA GLU A 12 -15.66 7.48 3.75
C GLU A 12 -15.28 6.33 4.71
N LEU A 13 -14.11 5.70 4.50
CA LEU A 13 -13.67 4.55 5.30
C LEU A 13 -13.10 4.97 6.65
N HIS A 14 -12.97 4.00 7.55
CA HIS A 14 -12.36 4.16 8.87
C HIS A 14 -10.96 3.55 8.93
N VAL A 15 -10.16 4.03 9.87
CA VAL A 15 -8.88 3.44 10.26
C VAL A 15 -9.08 2.01 10.78
N PRO A 16 -8.13 1.07 10.59
CA PRO A 16 -8.20 -0.21 11.27
C PRO A 16 -8.16 -0.03 12.79
N LYS A 17 -8.93 -0.85 13.52
CA LYS A 17 -9.03 -0.78 14.98
C LYS A 17 -7.73 -1.17 15.68
N GLU A 18 -6.96 -2.05 15.03
CA GLU A 18 -5.70 -2.60 15.52
C GLU A 18 -4.67 -2.59 14.38
N GLU A 19 -3.39 -2.73 14.73
CA GLU A 19 -2.33 -2.91 13.74
C GLU A 19 -2.63 -4.16 12.89
N PRO A 20 -2.72 -4.05 11.55
CA PRO A 20 -2.89 -5.22 10.71
C PRO A 20 -1.73 -6.19 10.90
N THR A 21 -1.98 -7.48 10.79
CA THR A 21 -0.95 -8.53 10.87
C THR A 21 -1.07 -9.51 9.71
N GLY A 22 0.08 -10.07 9.31
CA GLY A 22 0.19 -11.07 8.26
C GLY A 22 0.44 -10.49 6.86
N ASP A 23 0.31 -11.35 5.86
CA ASP A 23 0.66 -11.03 4.47
C ASP A 23 -0.55 -10.56 3.68
N TYR A 24 -0.38 -9.49 2.92
CA TYR A 24 -1.40 -8.87 2.09
C TYR A 24 -0.90 -8.76 0.66
N GLN A 25 -1.67 -9.32 -0.27
CA GLN A 25 -1.37 -9.29 -1.69
C GLN A 25 -1.93 -8.01 -2.34
N ILE A 26 -1.17 -7.43 -3.28
CA ILE A 26 -1.64 -6.31 -4.10
C ILE A 26 -2.79 -6.74 -5.03
N SER A 27 -3.82 -5.90 -5.11
CA SER A 27 -4.89 -5.96 -6.10
C SER A 27 -4.99 -4.62 -6.82
N TRP A 28 -4.73 -4.63 -8.12
CA TRP A 28 -4.77 -3.44 -8.95
C TRP A 28 -6.22 -3.04 -9.22
N ILE A 29 -6.57 -1.81 -8.85
CA ILE A 29 -7.91 -1.24 -9.00
C ILE A 29 -7.88 -0.04 -9.94
N GLY A 30 -9.05 0.35 -10.46
CA GLY A 30 -9.19 1.45 -11.42
C GLY A 30 -9.30 1.00 -12.88
N PRO A 31 -9.24 1.94 -13.84
CA PRO A 31 -9.28 1.62 -15.26
C PRO A 31 -8.13 0.70 -15.70
N LYS A 32 -8.34 -0.18 -16.69
CA LYS A 32 -7.33 -1.14 -17.16
C LYS A 32 -6.00 -0.47 -17.58
N TRP A 33 -6.08 0.67 -18.26
CA TRP A 33 -4.89 1.44 -18.64
C TRP A 33 -4.06 1.85 -17.42
N PHE A 34 -4.71 2.28 -16.34
CA PHE A 34 -4.05 2.70 -15.11
C PHE A 34 -3.40 1.51 -14.40
N GLN A 35 -4.12 0.39 -14.28
CA GLN A 35 -3.58 -0.82 -13.68
C GLN A 35 -2.32 -1.30 -14.41
N TRP A 36 -2.34 -1.25 -15.74
CA TRP A 36 -1.17 -1.60 -16.56
C TRP A 36 -0.01 -0.62 -16.35
N SER A 37 -0.28 0.69 -16.38
CA SER A 37 0.74 1.72 -16.15
C SER A 37 1.35 1.64 -14.74
N ALA A 38 0.54 1.41 -13.70
CA ALA A 38 1.02 1.26 -12.33
C ALA A 38 1.91 0.03 -12.19
N LYS A 39 1.45 -1.13 -12.69
CA LYS A 39 2.23 -2.38 -12.65
C LYS A 39 3.55 -2.24 -13.41
N THR A 40 3.54 -1.65 -14.60
CA THR A 40 4.74 -1.51 -15.44
C THR A 40 5.69 -0.45 -14.89
N GLY A 41 5.18 0.72 -14.50
CA GLY A 41 5.99 1.81 -13.94
C GLY A 41 6.72 1.40 -12.67
N LEU A 42 6.04 0.65 -11.79
CA LEU A 42 6.66 0.11 -10.58
C LEU A 42 7.83 -0.84 -10.86
N GLN A 43 7.80 -1.60 -11.97
CA GLN A 43 8.93 -2.46 -12.31
C GLN A 43 10.21 -1.65 -12.56
N PHE A 44 10.09 -0.45 -13.13
CA PHE A 44 11.21 0.47 -13.34
C PHE A 44 11.60 1.21 -12.05
N LEU A 45 10.68 1.35 -11.10
CA LEU A 45 10.92 2.00 -9.81
C LEU A 45 11.29 0.98 -8.72
N HIS A 46 12.15 0.01 -9.04
CA HIS A 46 12.64 -1.02 -8.09
C HIS A 46 11.59 -2.01 -7.57
N PHE A 47 10.34 -1.94 -8.03
CA PHE A 47 9.24 -2.80 -7.59
C PHE A 47 8.95 -3.96 -8.56
N ARG A 48 9.97 -4.45 -9.27
CA ARG A 48 9.83 -5.59 -10.19
C ARG A 48 9.49 -6.87 -9.41
N HIS A 49 8.40 -7.54 -9.83
CA HIS A 49 7.82 -8.71 -9.16
C HIS A 49 7.28 -8.44 -7.74
N TRP A 50 6.91 -7.19 -7.47
CA TRP A 50 6.21 -6.88 -6.23
C TRP A 50 4.90 -7.65 -6.13
N TRP A 51 4.71 -8.34 -5.02
CA TRP A 51 3.53 -9.15 -4.74
C TRP A 51 2.61 -8.51 -3.71
N GLY A 52 3.17 -7.77 -2.73
CA GLY A 52 2.37 -7.20 -1.65
C GLY A 52 3.19 -6.76 -0.45
N LYS A 53 2.58 -6.76 0.72
CA LYS A 53 3.18 -6.29 1.97
C LYS A 53 2.95 -7.29 3.08
N SER A 54 3.92 -7.45 3.96
CA SER A 54 3.79 -8.19 5.21
C SER A 54 3.77 -7.20 6.37
N PHE A 55 2.77 -7.32 7.23
CA PHE A 55 2.71 -6.58 8.48
C PHE A 55 3.22 -7.49 9.60
N GLN A 56 4.38 -7.14 10.15
CA GLN A 56 5.16 -7.99 11.05
C GLN A 56 4.72 -7.84 12.52
N GLY A 57 3.82 -6.91 12.79
CA GLY A 57 3.53 -6.44 14.14
C GLY A 57 4.62 -5.50 14.65
N LYS A 58 4.38 -4.88 15.81
CA LYS A 58 5.31 -3.93 16.46
C LYS A 58 5.56 -2.68 15.63
N MET A 59 4.56 -2.24 14.89
CA MET A 59 4.61 -1.05 14.04
C MET A 59 5.59 -1.16 12.86
N GLU A 60 5.82 -2.37 12.36
CA GLU A 60 6.69 -2.60 11.20
C GLU A 60 5.97 -3.35 10.05
N ALA A 61 6.25 -2.90 8.83
CA ALA A 61 5.84 -3.58 7.60
C ALA A 61 7.01 -3.73 6.64
N ILE A 62 6.93 -4.69 5.74
CA ILE A 62 7.94 -4.90 4.69
C ILE A 62 7.26 -5.29 3.37
N ASN A 63 7.85 -4.90 2.23
CA ASN A 63 7.32 -5.30 0.94
C ASN A 63 7.78 -6.72 0.59
N LEU A 64 6.86 -7.51 0.06
CA LEU A 64 7.06 -8.88 -0.39
C LEU A 64 7.20 -8.91 -1.92
N PHE A 65 8.23 -9.60 -2.37
CA PHE A 65 8.56 -9.80 -3.78
C PHE A 65 8.58 -11.28 -4.09
N GLN A 66 7.72 -11.73 -5.00
CA GLN A 66 7.63 -13.14 -5.35
C GLN A 66 8.45 -13.43 -6.60
N ASN A 67 9.37 -14.39 -6.51
CA ASN A 67 10.10 -14.87 -7.68
C ASN A 67 9.15 -15.66 -8.60
N PRO A 68 8.99 -15.28 -9.87
CA PRO A 68 8.05 -15.95 -10.77
C PRO A 68 8.47 -17.38 -11.14
N LYS A 69 9.72 -17.80 -10.89
CA LYS A 69 10.21 -19.13 -11.25
C LYS A 69 9.91 -20.20 -10.20
N ASP A 70 10.14 -19.88 -8.93
CA ASP A 70 10.06 -20.83 -7.81
C ASP A 70 9.02 -20.42 -6.75
N LEU A 71 8.33 -19.29 -6.96
CA LEU A 71 7.33 -18.73 -6.07
C LEU A 71 7.84 -18.33 -4.67
N SER A 72 9.16 -18.32 -4.47
CA SER A 72 9.79 -17.89 -3.23
C SER A 72 9.61 -16.39 -2.99
N PHE A 73 9.52 -16.00 -1.73
CA PHE A 73 9.39 -14.60 -1.33
C PHE A 73 10.74 -14.03 -0.88
N SER A 74 11.03 -12.82 -1.35
CA SER A 74 12.08 -11.97 -0.78
C SER A 74 11.44 -10.73 -0.14
N GLN A 75 11.99 -10.33 1.01
CA GLN A 75 11.54 -9.19 1.78
C GLN A 75 12.45 -7.98 1.51
N LYS A 76 11.88 -6.85 1.12
CA LYS A 76 12.63 -5.61 0.84
C LYS A 76 11.85 -4.38 1.27
N TYR A 77 12.57 -3.26 1.42
CA TYR A 77 12.01 -1.93 1.64
C TYR A 77 11.11 -1.89 2.88
N LYS A 78 11.76 -1.96 4.04
CA LYS A 78 11.13 -1.81 5.35
C LYS A 78 10.35 -0.51 5.43
N MET A 79 9.23 -0.56 6.14
CA MET A 79 8.33 0.55 6.37
C MET A 79 7.98 0.61 7.85
N GLN A 80 7.90 1.83 8.36
CA GLN A 80 7.38 2.11 9.69
C GLN A 80 5.88 2.36 9.60
N ILE A 81 5.13 1.72 10.49
CA ILE A 81 3.69 1.87 10.63
C ILE A 81 3.41 2.97 11.65
N SER A 82 2.35 3.73 11.43
CA SER A 82 1.88 4.76 12.37
C SER A 82 0.38 4.96 12.19
N PHE A 83 -0.31 5.30 13.27
CA PHE A 83 -1.71 5.74 13.25
C PHE A 83 -1.72 7.25 13.43
N GLU A 84 -2.14 7.98 12.38
CA GLU A 84 -2.05 9.44 12.34
C GLU A 84 -3.30 10.06 11.71
N ILE A 85 -3.41 11.38 11.79
CA ILE A 85 -4.47 12.14 11.15
C ILE A 85 -4.12 12.40 9.68
N SER A 86 -5.04 12.05 8.78
CA SER A 86 -4.88 12.23 7.34
C SER A 86 -4.93 13.70 6.93
N CYS A 87 -3.96 14.12 6.11
CA CYS A 87 -3.99 15.45 5.47
C CYS A 87 -5.10 15.58 4.41
N LEU A 88 -5.73 14.47 4.00
CA LEU A 88 -6.76 14.46 2.97
C LEU A 88 -8.14 14.87 3.48
N ASP A 89 -8.49 14.51 4.72
CA ASP A 89 -9.81 14.74 5.30
C ASP A 89 -9.82 14.97 6.82
N GLY A 90 -8.66 15.01 7.48
CA GLY A 90 -8.57 15.22 8.92
C GLY A 90 -9.00 14.03 9.77
N LYS A 91 -9.19 12.83 9.20
CA LYS A 91 -9.59 11.63 9.95
C LYS A 91 -8.40 10.71 10.24
N PRO A 92 -8.47 9.88 11.30
CA PRO A 92 -7.46 8.85 11.56
C PRO A 92 -7.27 7.90 10.37
N SER A 93 -6.04 7.50 10.14
CA SER A 93 -5.64 6.61 9.05
C SER A 93 -4.37 5.84 9.41
N LEU A 94 -4.14 4.72 8.73
CA LEU A 94 -2.93 3.91 8.89
C LEU A 94 -1.88 4.35 7.86
N PHE A 95 -0.68 4.69 8.33
CA PHE A 95 0.40 5.19 7.48
C PHE A 95 1.56 4.20 7.45
N LEU A 96 2.01 3.88 6.24
CA LEU A 96 3.24 3.13 5.98
C LEU A 96 4.25 4.07 5.34
N ARG A 97 5.39 4.26 6.01
CA ARG A 97 6.47 5.13 5.53
C ARG A 97 7.74 4.34 5.32
N TYR A 98 8.26 4.39 4.11
CA TYR A 98 9.54 3.79 3.76
C TYR A 98 10.67 4.37 4.60
N THR A 99 11.57 3.49 5.06
CA THR A 99 12.82 3.92 5.72
C THR A 99 13.75 4.58 4.70
N LYS A 100 14.79 5.27 5.18
CA LYS A 100 15.83 5.88 4.33
C LYS A 100 16.63 4.86 3.51
N GLU A 101 16.54 3.58 3.84
CA GLU A 101 17.19 2.48 3.13
C GLU A 101 16.46 2.10 1.84
N ALA A 102 15.20 2.51 1.67
CA ALA A 102 14.47 2.27 0.44
C ALA A 102 15.07 3.09 -0.72
N PRO A 103 15.13 2.54 -1.94
CA PRO A 103 15.70 3.24 -3.07
C PRO A 103 14.84 4.45 -3.44
N PHE A 104 15.45 5.44 -4.08
CA PHE A 104 14.70 6.56 -4.64
C PHE A 104 13.61 6.05 -5.60
N PRO A 105 12.37 6.60 -5.57
CA PRO A 105 11.90 7.75 -4.77
C PRO A 105 11.19 7.38 -3.45
N TRP A 106 11.22 6.11 -3.04
CA TRP A 106 10.34 5.57 -2.01
C TRP A 106 10.41 6.25 -0.62
N PRO A 107 11.58 6.72 -0.13
CA PRO A 107 11.64 7.48 1.13
C PRO A 107 10.78 8.76 1.13
N TYR A 108 10.39 9.27 -0.04
CA TYR A 108 9.53 10.45 -0.20
C TYR A 108 8.05 10.11 -0.42
N PHE A 109 7.71 8.83 -0.51
CA PHE A 109 6.34 8.36 -0.65
C PHE A 109 5.76 7.90 0.70
N VAL A 110 4.44 7.90 0.74
CA VAL A 110 3.60 7.41 1.83
C VAL A 110 2.55 6.52 1.21
N ASP A 111 2.31 5.38 1.85
CA ASP A 111 1.12 4.59 1.61
C ASP A 111 0.17 4.79 2.80
N GLU A 112 -1.01 5.33 2.53
CA GLU A 112 -2.04 5.58 3.53
C GLU A 112 -3.22 4.60 3.34
N PHE A 113 -3.67 3.95 4.41
CA PHE A 113 -4.65 2.87 4.34
C PHE A 113 -5.84 3.06 5.27
N ARG A 114 -6.99 2.57 4.80
CA ARG A 114 -8.23 2.41 5.58
C ARG A 114 -8.90 1.08 5.29
N VAL A 115 -9.74 0.63 6.22
CA VAL A 115 -10.44 -0.65 6.13
C VAL A 115 -11.54 -0.57 5.10
N LEU A 116 -11.45 -1.41 4.07
CA LEU A 116 -12.53 -1.58 3.09
C LEU A 116 -13.51 -2.67 3.55
N ASN A 117 -12.98 -3.76 4.12
CA ASN A 117 -13.69 -4.85 4.79
C ASN A 117 -12.70 -5.67 5.64
N ASP A 118 -13.16 -6.76 6.26
CA ASP A 118 -12.38 -7.60 7.18
C ASP A 118 -11.07 -8.15 6.61
N LYS A 119 -10.96 -8.28 5.28
CA LYS A 119 -9.75 -8.83 4.62
C LYS A 119 -9.07 -7.84 3.68
N GLU A 120 -9.60 -6.64 3.50
CA GLU A 120 -9.10 -5.71 2.48
C GLU A 120 -8.87 -4.31 3.04
N LEU A 121 -7.71 -3.76 2.71
CA LEU A 121 -7.39 -2.36 2.96
C LEU A 121 -7.35 -1.62 1.62
N LEU A 122 -8.04 -0.49 1.56
CA LEU A 122 -7.92 0.45 0.45
C LEU A 122 -6.81 1.44 0.79
N GLY A 123 -5.80 1.49 -0.08
CA GLY A 123 -4.64 2.35 0.05
C GLY A 123 -4.64 3.51 -0.94
N LEU A 124 -4.04 4.62 -0.54
CA LEU A 124 -3.59 5.70 -1.43
C LEU A 124 -2.07 5.80 -1.31
N SER A 125 -1.36 5.72 -2.43
CA SER A 125 0.08 5.98 -2.48
C SER A 125 0.35 7.37 -3.05
N TYR A 126 1.11 8.20 -2.35
CA TYR A 126 1.42 9.57 -2.78
C TYR A 126 2.78 10.05 -2.30
N PRO A 127 3.38 11.04 -3.00
CA PRO A 127 4.51 11.80 -2.46
C PRO A 127 4.08 12.61 -1.24
N LYS A 128 4.92 12.65 -0.20
CA LYS A 128 4.68 13.35 1.09
C LYS A 128 4.21 14.80 0.92
N PHE A 129 4.74 15.51 -0.08
CA PHE A 129 4.44 16.93 -0.33
C PHE A 129 3.17 17.16 -1.14
N ALA A 130 2.57 16.12 -1.73
CA ALA A 130 1.34 16.26 -2.51
C ALA A 130 0.36 15.10 -2.27
N PRO A 131 -0.25 15.00 -1.05
CA PRO A 131 -1.21 13.95 -0.72
C PRO A 131 -2.40 13.86 -1.70
N PHE A 132 -2.84 15.00 -2.23
CA PHE A 132 -3.97 15.07 -3.18
C PHE A 132 -3.73 14.27 -4.48
N LEU A 133 -2.48 13.96 -4.82
CA LEU A 133 -2.10 13.12 -5.95
C LEU A 133 -2.22 11.60 -5.69
N GLY A 134 -2.73 11.19 -4.52
CA GLY A 134 -2.92 9.80 -4.12
C GLY A 134 -3.39 8.86 -5.24
N LEU A 135 -2.66 7.79 -5.47
CA LEU A 135 -3.05 6.76 -6.43
C LEU A 135 -3.66 5.59 -5.67
N PRO A 136 -4.91 5.20 -5.98
CA PRO A 136 -5.58 4.13 -5.24
C PRO A 136 -5.05 2.77 -5.63
N PHE A 137 -4.86 1.93 -4.62
CA PHE A 137 -4.55 0.51 -4.76
C PHE A 137 -5.19 -0.27 -3.62
N LEU A 138 -5.41 -1.57 -3.79
CA LEU A 138 -6.02 -2.42 -2.76
C LEU A 138 -5.01 -3.46 -2.32
N ILE A 139 -4.99 -3.79 -1.04
CA ILE A 139 -4.26 -4.96 -0.54
C ILE A 139 -5.22 -5.90 0.17
N ARG A 140 -5.07 -7.20 -0.09
CA ARG A 140 -5.96 -8.25 0.43
C ARG A 140 -5.18 -9.24 1.28
N LYS A 141 -5.62 -9.42 2.52
CA LYS A 141 -5.08 -10.40 3.46
C LYS A 141 -5.13 -11.79 2.84
N GLN A 142 -4.00 -12.45 2.84
CA GLN A 142 -3.92 -13.86 2.49
C GLN A 142 -4.15 -14.69 3.74
N ASP A 143 -4.95 -15.73 3.59
CA ASP A 143 -5.10 -16.73 4.64
C ASP A 143 -3.78 -17.51 4.72
N SER A 144 -3.23 -17.65 5.92
CA SER A 144 -2.06 -18.49 6.16
C SER A 144 -2.40 -19.90 5.69
N LYS A 145 -1.57 -20.46 4.79
CA LYS A 145 -1.64 -21.88 4.44
C LYS A 145 -1.21 -22.75 5.62
#